data_AF-A0A964R167-F1
#
_entry.id   AF-A0A964R167-F1
#
_cell.length_a   1.000
_cell.length_b   1.000
_cell.length_c   1.000
_cell.angle_alpha   90.00
_cell.angle_beta   90.00
_cell.angle_gamma   90.00
#
_symmetry.space_group_name_H-M   'P 1'
#
loop_
_entity.id
_entity.type
_entity.pdbx_description
1 polymer ?
#
loop_
_entity_poly.entity_id
_entity_poly.type
_entity_poly.pdbx_seq_one_letter_code
_entity_poly.pdbx_strand_id
1 'polypeptide(L)'
;MRKLIQLRREPPLTAMAFMVLSMLAWPYNLDSLAGEITNCVPAPSGLVSWWRAEGNALDAVDGNHGVLFNGATTVVGKVGQAFNLDGNNDHVRIADQPNLHLSTAMTVDAWIYPTSIGTYHAIVSKWDGVIGPDQRSYVMGLEPDGRANFLVSPNGTASGFTVVFSSNSVPVNQWTYLAATYDGATLRMYVNGVL
;
A
#
# COMPACT_ATOMS: atom_id res chain seq x y z
N MET A 1 -16.45 -2.29 10.75
CA MET A 1 -15.49 -3.34 10.34
C MET A 1 -14.57 -2.81 9.24
N ARG A 2 -13.61 -1.97 9.65
CA ARG A 2 -12.44 -1.44 8.91
C ARG A 2 -12.09 -2.23 7.64
N LYS A 3 -12.26 -1.67 6.44
CA LYS A 3 -11.54 -2.12 5.23
C LYS A 3 -10.48 -1.09 4.83
N LEU A 4 -9.48 -1.52 4.06
CA LEU A 4 -8.16 -0.87 3.98
C LEU A 4 -7.58 -1.09 2.56
N ILE A 5 -7.60 -0.04 1.74
CA ILE A 5 -7.15 0.02 0.35
C ILE A 5 -6.22 1.23 0.17
N GLN A 6 -5.16 1.10 -0.62
CA GLN A 6 -4.21 2.17 -0.94
C GLN A 6 -3.64 1.93 -2.34
N LEU A 7 -3.48 2.98 -3.15
CA LEU A 7 -2.98 2.90 -4.54
C LEU A 7 -2.12 4.12 -4.93
N ARG A 8 -1.03 3.91 -5.69
CA ARG A 8 -0.53 4.86 -6.70
C ARG A 8 0.41 4.21 -7.73
N ARG A 9 0.96 5.04 -8.62
CA ARG A 9 1.99 4.79 -9.65
C ARG A 9 2.88 6.06 -9.72
N GLU A 10 4.06 6.16 -10.32
CA GLU A 10 5.10 5.22 -10.77
C GLU A 10 6.45 6.00 -10.91
N PRO A 11 7.62 5.34 -10.88
CA PRO A 11 8.93 5.92 -11.23
C PRO A 11 9.26 5.73 -12.75
N PRO A 12 10.44 6.12 -13.30
CA PRO A 12 11.64 6.66 -12.64
C PRO A 12 12.33 7.89 -13.30
N LEU A 13 13.06 8.62 -12.46
CA LEU A 13 14.46 9.04 -12.73
C LEU A 13 15.27 8.72 -11.45
N THR A 14 16.39 7.97 -11.46
CA THR A 14 17.03 7.23 -12.56
C THR A 14 17.84 6.04 -11.99
N ALA A 15 17.74 4.86 -12.60
CA ALA A 15 18.73 3.77 -12.52
C ALA A 15 18.60 2.88 -13.79
N MET A 16 19.72 2.29 -14.26
CA MET A 16 19.86 1.83 -15.65
C MET A 16 19.18 0.48 -15.99
N ALA A 17 18.54 0.44 -17.16
CA ALA A 17 18.39 -0.73 -18.05
C ALA A 17 18.19 -0.24 -19.51
N PHE A 18 18.13 -1.14 -20.49
CA PHE A 18 18.21 -0.83 -21.93
C PHE A 18 17.00 -1.36 -22.74
N MET A 19 16.69 -0.90 -23.96
CA MET A 19 17.48 -0.04 -24.86
C MET A 19 16.96 1.43 -24.92
N VAL A 20 16.43 2.07 -25.97
CA VAL A 20 16.04 1.74 -27.37
C VAL A 20 16.45 2.92 -28.28
N LEU A 21 16.79 2.67 -29.54
CA LEU A 21 17.40 3.66 -30.44
C LEU A 21 16.39 4.47 -31.28
N SER A 22 16.49 5.79 -31.24
CA SER A 22 16.32 6.67 -32.41
C SER A 22 17.17 7.94 -32.23
N MET A 23 17.67 8.55 -33.32
CA MET A 23 18.66 9.63 -33.28
C MET A 23 18.12 10.93 -33.90
N LEU A 24 18.87 12.03 -33.70
CA LEU A 24 18.77 13.34 -34.38
C LEU A 24 17.59 14.25 -33.90
N ALA A 25 17.77 15.55 -33.67
CA ALA A 25 18.98 16.37 -33.57
C ALA A 25 18.73 17.66 -32.74
N TRP A 26 19.81 18.33 -32.35
CA TRP A 26 19.84 19.71 -31.81
C TRP A 26 19.97 20.76 -32.94
N PRO A 27 19.78 22.08 -32.69
CA PRO A 27 19.72 22.76 -31.39
C PRO A 27 18.47 23.64 -31.13
N TYR A 28 18.17 23.88 -29.85
CA TYR A 28 17.32 24.99 -29.38
C TYR A 28 17.89 25.60 -28.08
N ASN A 29 17.57 26.87 -27.82
CA ASN A 29 18.23 27.69 -26.80
C ASN A 29 17.76 27.41 -25.35
N LEU A 30 18.66 27.65 -24.39
CA LEU A 30 18.42 27.51 -22.94
C LEU A 30 17.82 28.81 -22.34
N ASP A 31 16.62 29.21 -22.77
CA ASP A 31 16.00 30.48 -22.32
C ASP A 31 14.52 30.35 -21.92
N SER A 32 14.23 29.40 -21.03
CA SER A 32 12.96 29.31 -20.29
C SER A 32 13.06 28.45 -19.03
N LEU A 33 13.80 28.90 -18.00
CA LEU A 33 13.88 28.22 -16.69
C LEU A 33 12.62 28.46 -15.81
N ALA A 34 11.44 28.30 -16.41
CA ALA A 34 10.13 28.50 -15.80
C ALA A 34 9.11 27.46 -16.34
N GLY A 35 9.46 26.17 -16.22
CA GLY A 35 8.58 25.04 -16.50
C GLY A 35 8.60 24.07 -15.32
N GLU A 36 7.44 23.80 -14.73
CA GLU A 36 7.35 23.08 -13.46
C GLU A 36 7.73 21.59 -13.59
N ILE A 37 8.58 21.09 -12.69
CA ILE A 37 8.82 19.64 -12.53
C ILE A 37 7.73 19.05 -11.61
N THR A 38 6.47 19.18 -12.04
CA THR A 38 5.28 18.68 -11.30
C THR A 38 4.58 17.54 -12.05
N ASN A 39 5.36 16.62 -12.63
CA ASN A 39 4.85 15.33 -13.16
C ASN A 39 4.45 14.38 -12.02
N CYS A 40 3.52 14.83 -11.17
CA CYS A 40 2.77 13.97 -10.27
C CYS A 40 1.91 13.03 -11.12
N VAL A 41 2.21 11.74 -11.04
CA VAL A 41 1.47 10.70 -11.77
C VAL A 41 0.01 10.69 -11.28
N PRO A 42 -0.99 10.73 -12.19
CA PRO A 42 -2.40 10.70 -11.81
C PRO A 42 -2.73 9.40 -11.06
N ALA A 43 -3.68 9.50 -10.14
CA ALA A 43 -4.14 8.33 -9.39
C ALA A 43 -4.84 7.33 -10.34
N PRO A 44 -4.71 6.00 -10.13
CA PRO A 44 -5.29 5.01 -11.02
C PRO A 44 -6.82 5.13 -11.15
N SER A 45 -7.34 4.96 -12.37
CA SER A 45 -8.78 4.79 -12.59
C SER A 45 -9.30 3.56 -11.86
N GLY A 46 -10.40 3.68 -11.12
CA GLY A 46 -10.94 2.59 -10.30
C GLY A 46 -10.32 2.47 -8.90
N LEU A 47 -9.46 3.42 -8.50
CA LEU A 47 -9.08 3.64 -7.10
C LEU A 47 -10.33 3.84 -6.23
N VAL A 48 -10.48 3.01 -5.19
CA VAL A 48 -11.62 3.03 -4.25
C VAL A 48 -11.37 3.90 -3.01
N SER A 49 -10.17 3.88 -2.43
CA SER A 49 -9.80 4.71 -1.27
C SER A 49 -8.29 4.91 -1.17
N TRP A 50 -7.89 6.08 -0.66
CA TRP A 50 -6.49 6.47 -0.51
C TRP A 50 -6.33 7.45 0.66
N TRP A 51 -5.89 6.93 1.81
CA TRP A 51 -5.44 7.75 2.93
C TRP A 51 -4.00 8.20 2.69
N ARG A 52 -3.80 9.51 2.58
CA ARG A 52 -2.49 10.11 2.27
C ARG A 52 -1.64 10.44 3.49
N ALA A 53 -2.18 10.28 4.70
CA ALA A 53 -1.55 10.66 5.97
C ALA A 53 -1.12 12.14 6.06
N GLU A 54 -1.70 13.05 5.26
CA GLU A 54 -1.29 14.46 5.20
C GLU A 54 -1.82 15.29 6.38
N GLY A 55 -1.25 15.09 7.56
CA GLY A 55 -1.70 15.71 8.82
C GLY A 55 -2.99 15.11 9.39
N ASN A 56 -3.59 14.11 8.72
CA ASN A 56 -4.87 13.51 9.06
C ASN A 56 -5.04 12.13 8.41
N ALA A 57 -6.09 11.41 8.81
CA ALA A 57 -6.48 10.12 8.26
C ALA A 57 -7.68 10.20 7.30
N LEU A 58 -7.89 11.32 6.61
CA LEU A 58 -9.00 11.45 5.65
C LEU A 58 -8.68 10.69 4.36
N ASP A 59 -9.66 9.91 3.90
CA ASP A 59 -9.68 9.36 2.54
C ASP A 59 -9.82 10.50 1.53
N ALA A 60 -9.03 10.44 0.45
CA ALA A 60 -8.99 11.45 -0.60
C ALA A 60 -9.94 11.18 -1.79
N VAL A 61 -10.77 10.14 -1.73
CA VAL A 61 -11.47 9.58 -2.91
C VAL A 61 -12.98 9.48 -2.73
N ASP A 62 -13.47 8.67 -1.80
CA ASP A 62 -14.88 8.25 -1.70
C ASP A 62 -15.42 8.33 -0.26
N GLY A 63 -14.87 9.26 0.53
CA GLY A 63 -15.36 9.58 1.88
C GLY A 63 -15.08 8.50 2.94
N ASN A 64 -14.25 7.49 2.66
CA ASN A 64 -13.95 6.38 3.58
C ASN A 64 -12.96 6.79 4.69
N HIS A 65 -13.20 7.92 5.34
CA HIS A 65 -12.28 8.54 6.29
C HIS A 65 -11.92 7.61 7.46
N GLY A 66 -10.63 7.62 7.81
CA GLY A 66 -10.08 6.95 8.98
C GLY A 66 -10.00 7.87 10.20
N VAL A 67 -9.84 7.26 11.36
CA VAL A 67 -9.60 7.91 12.66
C VAL A 67 -8.34 7.32 13.28
N LEU A 68 -7.45 8.16 13.82
CA LEU A 68 -6.22 7.73 14.51
C LEU A 68 -6.55 7.21 15.92
N PHE A 69 -5.85 6.17 16.37
CA PHE A 69 -6.05 5.54 17.68
C PHE A 69 -4.74 5.37 18.45
N ASN A 70 -4.85 5.35 19.78
CA ASN A 70 -3.85 5.01 20.81
C ASN A 70 -2.59 5.90 20.93
N GLY A 71 -2.21 6.61 19.88
CA GLY A 71 -0.95 7.37 19.80
C GLY A 71 -0.56 7.70 18.34
N ALA A 72 -1.14 6.97 17.40
CA ALA A 72 -0.92 7.09 15.96
C ALA A 72 -0.94 8.56 15.49
N THR A 73 0.12 8.93 14.80
CA THR A 73 0.42 10.31 14.37
C THR A 73 0.75 10.35 12.88
N THR A 74 1.04 11.53 12.33
CA THR A 74 1.61 11.66 10.98
C THR A 74 3.00 12.30 11.07
N VAL A 75 3.92 11.85 10.22
CA VAL A 75 5.31 12.32 10.12
C VAL A 75 5.71 12.45 8.65
N VAL A 76 6.90 12.98 8.37
CA VAL A 76 7.45 13.03 7.00
C VAL A 76 7.58 11.61 6.45
N GLY A 77 6.95 11.36 5.30
CA GLY A 77 6.87 10.06 4.64
C GLY A 77 7.74 9.95 3.40
N LYS A 78 7.58 8.85 2.65
CA LYS A 78 8.24 8.68 1.34
C LYS A 78 7.80 9.71 0.29
N VAL A 79 6.53 10.11 0.34
CA VAL A 79 5.92 11.09 -0.57
C VAL A 79 4.96 11.94 0.24
N GLY A 80 5.40 13.14 0.65
CA GLY A 80 4.64 13.98 1.58
C GLY A 80 4.73 13.43 3.01
N GLN A 81 3.62 13.02 3.59
CA GLN A 81 3.55 12.44 4.93
C GLN A 81 3.28 10.92 4.94
N ALA A 82 3.42 10.31 6.12
CA ALA A 82 3.09 8.92 6.41
C ALA A 82 2.51 8.79 7.81
N PHE A 83 1.73 7.73 8.07
CA PHE A 83 1.31 7.39 9.43
C PHE A 83 2.51 6.88 10.23
N ASN A 84 2.69 7.43 11.42
CA ASN A 84 3.63 6.94 12.42
C ASN A 84 2.88 6.06 13.41
N LEU A 85 3.31 4.81 13.54
CA LEU A 85 2.68 3.77 14.35
C LEU A 85 3.76 3.10 15.21
N ASP A 86 3.55 2.99 16.51
CA ASP A 86 4.53 2.47 17.48
C ASP A 86 4.88 0.97 17.35
N GLY A 87 4.07 0.21 16.61
CA GLY A 87 4.22 -1.24 16.43
C GLY A 87 3.64 -2.10 17.57
N ASN A 88 3.05 -1.49 18.61
CA ASN A 88 2.39 -2.22 19.70
C ASN A 88 0.87 -2.21 19.55
N ASN A 89 0.27 -1.02 19.40
CA ASN A 89 -1.19 -0.89 19.29
C ASN A 89 -1.67 0.32 18.47
N ASP A 90 -0.81 1.20 17.97
CA ASP A 90 -1.19 2.30 17.09
C ASP A 90 -1.80 1.82 15.77
N HIS A 91 -2.87 2.48 15.31
CA HIS A 91 -3.52 2.15 14.04
C HIS A 91 -4.50 3.24 13.57
N VAL A 92 -4.95 3.11 12.31
CA VAL A 92 -6.07 3.87 11.74
C VAL A 92 -7.35 3.02 11.74
N ARG A 93 -8.48 3.58 12.19
CA ARG A 93 -9.82 2.98 12.12
C ARG A 93 -10.62 3.58 10.98
N ILE A 94 -10.84 2.81 9.92
CA ILE A 94 -11.87 3.06 8.92
C ILE A 94 -13.21 2.48 9.43
N ALA A 95 -14.35 3.00 8.97
CA ALA A 95 -15.66 2.37 9.16
C ALA A 95 -15.75 0.99 8.45
N ASP A 96 -16.88 0.28 8.53
CA ASP A 96 -17.22 -0.58 7.37
C ASP A 96 -17.96 0.29 6.35
N GLN A 97 -17.70 0.10 5.06
CA GLN A 97 -18.47 0.74 3.99
C GLN A 97 -18.61 -0.22 2.80
N PRO A 98 -19.77 -0.29 2.11
CA PRO A 98 -20.00 -1.28 1.06
C PRO A 98 -19.10 -1.15 -0.18
N ASN A 99 -18.73 0.07 -0.56
CA ASN A 99 -17.77 0.38 -1.64
C ASN A 99 -16.42 -0.33 -1.43
N LEU A 100 -15.99 -0.50 -0.17
CA LEU A 100 -14.77 -1.22 0.16
C LEU A 100 -14.91 -2.73 -0.06
N HIS A 101 -16.10 -3.32 -0.25
CA HIS A 101 -16.32 -4.79 -0.24
C HIS A 101 -15.86 -5.50 -1.53
N LEU A 102 -14.56 -5.35 -1.82
CA LEU A 102 -13.85 -6.05 -2.88
C LEU A 102 -14.04 -7.57 -2.73
N SER A 103 -14.56 -8.19 -3.78
CA SER A 103 -15.00 -9.60 -3.81
C SER A 103 -14.59 -10.33 -5.09
N THR A 104 -14.31 -9.61 -6.18
CA THR A 104 -13.95 -10.16 -7.49
C THR A 104 -12.45 -10.05 -7.75
N ALA A 105 -11.89 -8.85 -7.66
CA ALA A 105 -10.48 -8.55 -7.78
C ALA A 105 -10.11 -7.39 -6.84
N MET A 106 -8.82 -7.27 -6.48
CA MET A 106 -8.32 -6.16 -5.68
C MET A 106 -6.83 -5.88 -5.92
N THR A 107 -6.43 -4.65 -5.62
CA THR A 107 -5.04 -4.25 -5.41
C THR A 107 -4.97 -3.42 -4.13
N VAL A 108 -3.97 -3.68 -3.31
CA VAL A 108 -3.60 -2.84 -2.17
C VAL A 108 -2.09 -2.64 -2.21
N ASP A 109 -1.64 -1.40 -2.28
CA ASP A 109 -0.23 -1.04 -2.19
C ASP A 109 0.09 -0.24 -0.92
N ALA A 110 1.37 -0.15 -0.57
CA ALA A 110 1.83 0.65 0.56
C ALA A 110 3.31 1.02 0.41
N TRP A 111 3.65 2.27 0.73
CA TRP A 111 5.02 2.60 1.14
C TRP A 111 5.16 2.36 2.64
N ILE A 112 6.12 1.54 3.05
CA ILE A 112 6.39 1.19 4.45
C ILE A 112 7.84 1.47 4.82
N TYR A 113 8.06 1.73 6.12
CA TYR A 113 9.37 1.89 6.74
C TYR A 113 9.40 1.10 8.07
N PRO A 114 9.61 -0.23 8.03
CA PRO A 114 9.66 -1.03 9.25
C PRO A 114 10.97 -0.72 10.01
N THR A 115 10.88 -0.34 11.28
CA THR A 115 12.05 -0.11 12.14
C THR A 115 12.58 -1.40 12.76
N SER A 116 11.75 -2.45 12.83
CA SER A 116 12.04 -3.78 13.37
C SER A 116 11.32 -4.89 12.60
N ILE A 117 11.78 -6.13 12.80
CA ILE A 117 11.15 -7.40 12.41
C ILE A 117 11.34 -8.41 13.57
N GLY A 118 10.77 -9.61 13.47
CA GLY A 118 10.81 -10.64 14.53
C GLY A 118 9.45 -10.90 15.20
N THR A 119 8.44 -10.09 14.88
CA THR A 119 7.03 -10.28 15.23
C THR A 119 6.16 -10.13 13.97
N TYR A 120 4.87 -10.48 14.04
CA TYR A 120 3.93 -10.24 12.94
C TYR A 120 3.42 -8.79 12.97
N HIS A 121 3.53 -8.06 11.85
CA HIS A 121 3.09 -6.67 11.73
C HIS A 121 2.01 -6.56 10.65
N ALA A 122 0.77 -6.24 11.03
CA ALA A 122 -0.30 -5.94 10.07
C ALA A 122 -0.13 -4.52 9.52
N ILE A 123 0.15 -4.39 8.22
CA ILE A 123 0.19 -3.08 7.53
C ILE A 123 -1.24 -2.70 7.13
N VAL A 124 -2.00 -3.68 6.65
CA VAL A 124 -3.35 -3.54 6.10
C VAL A 124 -4.19 -4.73 6.59
N SER A 125 -5.41 -4.49 7.07
CA SER A 125 -6.34 -5.57 7.39
C SER A 125 -7.81 -5.18 7.20
N LYS A 126 -8.60 -6.09 6.60
CA LYS A 126 -9.98 -6.32 7.04
C LYS A 126 -10.15 -7.73 7.53
N TRP A 127 -10.19 -7.80 8.84
CA TRP A 127 -10.62 -8.93 9.63
C TRP A 127 -11.07 -8.31 10.95
N ASP A 128 -12.31 -8.56 11.36
CA ASP A 128 -12.77 -8.22 12.71
C ASP A 128 -12.82 -9.52 13.53
N GLY A 129 -11.92 -9.67 14.49
CA GLY A 129 -11.86 -10.85 15.37
C GLY A 129 -12.88 -10.80 16.51
N VAL A 130 -13.63 -9.70 16.65
CA VAL A 130 -14.52 -9.44 17.79
C VAL A 130 -15.97 -9.83 17.50
N ILE A 131 -16.35 -10.02 16.23
CA ILE A 131 -17.74 -10.23 15.81
C ILE A 131 -17.94 -11.62 15.18
N GLY A 132 -17.96 -12.65 16.04
CA GLY A 132 -18.35 -14.00 15.65
C GLY A 132 -17.33 -14.77 14.77
N PRO A 133 -17.69 -15.97 14.29
CA PRO A 133 -16.87 -16.75 13.38
C PRO A 133 -16.84 -16.12 11.97
N ASP A 134 -15.82 -16.49 11.21
CA ASP A 134 -15.76 -16.37 9.74
C ASP A 134 -15.94 -14.95 9.15
N GLN A 135 -15.42 -13.92 9.84
CA GLN A 135 -15.33 -12.53 9.34
C GLN A 135 -13.94 -12.12 8.81
N ARG A 136 -13.17 -13.08 8.26
CA ARG A 136 -11.91 -12.76 7.56
C ARG A 136 -12.22 -12.13 6.19
N SER A 137 -11.28 -11.40 5.60
CA SER A 137 -11.43 -10.91 4.22
C SER A 137 -10.07 -10.78 3.54
N TYR A 138 -9.21 -9.89 4.04
CA TYR A 138 -7.82 -9.80 3.56
C TYR A 138 -6.89 -9.15 4.60
N VAL A 139 -5.60 -9.46 4.51
CA VAL A 139 -4.52 -8.85 5.30
C VAL A 139 -3.26 -8.71 4.43
N MET A 140 -2.57 -7.58 4.48
CA MET A 140 -1.19 -7.42 4.03
C MET A 140 -0.32 -7.06 5.23
N GLY A 141 0.81 -7.73 5.41
CA GLY A 141 1.66 -7.57 6.59
C GLY A 141 3.11 -7.98 6.37
N LEU A 142 3.89 -7.94 7.43
CA LEU A 142 5.22 -8.56 7.53
C LEU A 142 5.15 -9.75 8.51
N GLU A 143 5.78 -10.85 8.12
CA GLU A 143 6.02 -11.99 8.99
C GLU A 143 7.21 -11.76 9.94
N PRO A 144 7.37 -12.56 11.01
CA PRO A 144 8.54 -12.51 11.89
C PRO A 144 9.90 -12.65 11.17
N ASP A 145 9.96 -13.34 10.03
CA ASP A 145 11.17 -13.45 9.20
C ASP A 145 11.41 -12.23 8.28
N GLY A 146 10.54 -11.22 8.34
CA GLY A 146 10.59 -10.00 7.57
C GLY A 146 10.01 -10.09 6.16
N ARG A 147 9.55 -11.25 5.69
CA ARG A 147 8.86 -11.35 4.38
C ARG A 147 7.49 -10.69 4.45
N ALA A 148 7.13 -10.00 3.37
CA ALA A 148 5.79 -9.45 3.22
C ALA A 148 4.81 -10.58 2.88
N ASN A 149 3.66 -10.62 3.56
CA ASN A 149 2.57 -11.54 3.27
C ASN A 149 1.36 -10.78 2.70
N PHE A 150 0.59 -11.45 1.83
CA PHE A 150 -0.78 -11.06 1.50
C PHE A 150 -1.69 -12.28 1.56
N LEU A 151 -2.75 -12.17 2.35
CA LEU A 151 -3.72 -13.21 2.65
C LEU A 151 -5.11 -12.74 2.23
N VAL A 152 -5.90 -13.63 1.60
CA VAL A 152 -7.31 -13.41 1.26
C VAL A 152 -8.14 -14.62 1.68
N SER A 153 -9.29 -14.38 2.32
CA SER A 153 -10.30 -15.40 2.63
C SER A 153 -11.62 -15.05 1.90
N PRO A 154 -11.90 -15.66 0.74
CA PRO A 154 -13.06 -15.28 -0.09
C PRO A 154 -14.41 -15.65 0.54
N ASN A 155 -14.44 -16.70 1.36
CA ASN A 155 -15.63 -17.20 2.05
C ASN A 155 -15.72 -16.74 3.52
N GLY A 156 -14.80 -15.87 3.95
CA GLY A 156 -14.68 -15.38 5.31
C GLY A 156 -14.06 -16.35 6.32
N THR A 157 -13.94 -17.65 6.01
CA THR A 157 -13.71 -18.66 7.05
C THR A 157 -12.28 -18.73 7.56
N ALA A 158 -12.14 -19.35 8.74
CA ALA A 158 -10.86 -19.56 9.38
C ALA A 158 -9.89 -20.49 8.62
N SER A 159 -10.41 -21.37 7.76
CA SER A 159 -9.65 -22.35 6.98
C SER A 159 -9.64 -22.09 5.47
N GLY A 160 -10.54 -21.23 4.97
CA GLY A 160 -10.72 -20.96 3.53
C GLY A 160 -9.80 -19.88 2.94
N PHE A 161 -8.66 -19.58 3.58
CA PHE A 161 -7.76 -18.52 3.11
C PHE A 161 -6.65 -19.03 2.19
N THR A 162 -6.28 -18.20 1.21
CA THR A 162 -5.06 -18.34 0.42
C THR A 162 -4.06 -17.27 0.86
N VAL A 163 -2.76 -17.55 0.78
CA VAL A 163 -1.69 -16.61 1.14
C VAL A 163 -0.54 -16.68 0.14
N VAL A 164 0.09 -15.54 -0.12
CA VAL A 164 1.35 -15.40 -0.87
C VAL A 164 2.37 -14.64 -0.02
N PHE A 165 3.65 -14.93 -0.21
CA PHE A 165 4.76 -14.27 0.48
C PHE A 165 5.72 -13.67 -0.55
N SER A 166 6.43 -12.60 -0.20
CA SER A 166 7.56 -12.10 -0.99
C SER A 166 8.73 -13.10 -0.96
N SER A 167 9.47 -13.18 -2.07
CA SER A 167 10.64 -14.05 -2.20
C SER A 167 11.77 -13.70 -1.22
N ASN A 168 11.92 -12.41 -0.89
CA ASN A 168 12.92 -11.88 0.04
C ASN A 168 12.25 -11.17 1.23
N SER A 169 12.98 -10.97 2.32
CA SER A 169 12.56 -10.12 3.43
C SER A 169 12.66 -8.63 3.09
N VAL A 170 11.80 -7.83 3.72
CA VAL A 170 11.80 -6.36 3.61
C VAL A 170 12.93 -5.79 4.48
N PRO A 171 13.77 -4.88 3.96
CA PRO A 171 14.83 -4.25 4.74
C PRO A 171 14.26 -3.32 5.81
N VAL A 172 14.75 -3.46 7.06
CA VAL A 172 14.45 -2.51 8.13
C VAL A 172 15.15 -1.16 7.93
N ASN A 173 14.54 -0.10 8.43
CA ASN A 173 15.00 1.28 8.34
C ASN A 173 15.23 1.77 6.89
N GLN A 174 14.42 1.25 5.96
CA GLN A 174 14.42 1.65 4.55
C GLN A 174 12.99 1.72 4.01
N TRP A 175 12.72 2.72 3.16
CA TRP A 175 11.42 2.85 2.50
C TRP A 175 11.27 1.80 1.40
N THR A 176 10.34 0.87 1.60
CA THR A 176 9.98 -0.19 0.65
C THR A 176 8.55 0.02 0.16
N TYR A 177 8.33 -0.12 -1.15
CA TYR A 177 6.98 -0.19 -1.72
C TYR A 177 6.55 -1.64 -1.80
N LEU A 178 5.41 -1.97 -1.20
CA LEU A 178 4.71 -3.22 -1.40
C LEU A 178 3.49 -2.99 -2.29
N ALA A 179 3.19 -3.91 -3.19
CA ALA A 179 1.90 -3.97 -3.87
C ALA A 179 1.40 -5.41 -3.87
N ALA A 180 0.16 -5.63 -3.44
CA ALA A 180 -0.47 -6.93 -3.38
C ALA A 180 -1.72 -6.96 -4.26
N THR A 181 -1.86 -7.99 -5.08
CA THR A 181 -2.96 -8.12 -6.06
C THR A 181 -3.66 -9.46 -5.92
N TYR A 182 -4.97 -9.46 -6.21
CA TYR A 182 -5.81 -10.64 -6.35
C TYR A 182 -6.72 -10.48 -7.57
N ASP A 183 -6.73 -11.48 -8.45
CA ASP A 183 -7.54 -11.48 -9.69
C ASP A 183 -8.79 -12.39 -9.62
N GLY A 184 -9.14 -12.85 -8.42
CA GLY A 184 -10.22 -13.82 -8.19
C GLY A 184 -9.74 -15.28 -8.12
N ALA A 185 -8.50 -15.56 -8.52
CA ALA A 185 -7.89 -16.89 -8.41
C ALA A 185 -6.45 -16.87 -7.87
N THR A 186 -5.65 -15.88 -8.25
CA THR A 186 -4.20 -15.80 -8.00
C THR A 186 -3.87 -14.62 -7.10
N LEU A 187 -3.09 -14.86 -6.04
CA LEU A 187 -2.45 -13.81 -5.25
C LEU A 187 -1.03 -13.53 -5.77
N ARG A 188 -0.64 -12.25 -5.81
CA ARG A 188 0.74 -11.83 -6.12
C ARG A 188 1.17 -10.72 -5.16
N MET A 189 2.39 -10.82 -4.63
CA MET A 189 3.03 -9.84 -3.76
C MET A 189 4.25 -9.28 -4.49
N TYR A 190 4.30 -7.96 -4.68
CA TYR A 190 5.42 -7.27 -5.31
C TYR A 190 6.17 -6.42 -4.27
N VAL A 191 7.49 -6.50 -4.27
CA VAL A 191 8.40 -5.69 -3.45
C VAL A 191 9.21 -4.78 -4.37
N ASN A 192 9.07 -3.46 -4.20
CA ASN A 192 9.63 -2.42 -5.07
C ASN A 192 9.32 -2.63 -6.57
N GLY A 193 8.15 -3.22 -6.87
CA GLY A 193 7.70 -3.55 -8.24
C GLY A 193 8.16 -4.91 -8.78
N VAL A 194 8.97 -5.67 -8.03
CA VAL A 194 9.44 -7.02 -8.40
C VAL A 194 8.62 -8.08 -7.68
N LEU A 195 8.25 -9.15 -8.38
CA LEU A 195 7.50 -10.32 -7.86
C LEU A 195 8.43 -11.29 -7.10
#